data_AF-A0RVX0-F1
#
_entry.id   AF-A0RVX0-F1
#
_cell.length_a   1.000
_cell.length_b   1.000
_cell.length_c   1.000
_cell.angle_alpha   90.00
_cell.angle_beta   90.00
_cell.angle_gamma   90.00
#
_symmetry.space_group_name_H-M   'P 1'
#
loop_
_entity.id
_entity.type
_entity.pdbx_description
1 polymer ?
#
loop_
_entity_poly.entity_id
_entity_poly.type
_entity_poly.pdbx_seq_one_letter_code
_entity_poly.pdbx_strand_id
1 'polypeptide(L)'
;MKHKLAGFIKYLENRGMLDFGVIDHTMKTCSDADFDNRMRLQRYVGLAEEFGLGRKYKINRKGKSWRKLIKEYHGADFNRSDGQRILIGDYHEIAKNRRELYDPVEAHLPESFREEEFLALVEGKDDDWLYVATEALKLAIDERWNENLIDSVECLASKTVKGDCIPYTKEYIAGVVGDLEAAGLVKVTVPQA
;
A
#
# COMPACT_ATOMS: atom_id res chain seq x y z
N MET A 1 -16.78 12.99 1.03
CA MET A 1 -15.79 11.96 1.44
C MET A 1 -15.19 11.16 0.29
N LYS A 2 -15.93 10.81 -0.78
CA LYS A 2 -15.37 10.15 -2.01
C LYS A 2 -14.30 10.99 -2.72
N HIS A 3 -14.42 12.33 -2.65
CA HIS A 3 -13.45 13.27 -3.20
C HIS A 3 -12.02 13.16 -2.60
N LYS A 4 -11.84 12.56 -1.42
CA LYS A 4 -10.49 12.41 -0.83
C LYS A 4 -9.63 11.41 -1.59
N LEU A 5 -10.20 10.27 -2.01
CA LEU A 5 -9.45 9.28 -2.79
C LEU A 5 -9.25 9.76 -4.23
N ALA A 6 -10.27 10.35 -4.86
CA ALA A 6 -10.12 10.95 -6.19
C ALA A 6 -9.06 12.07 -6.21
N GLY A 7 -9.07 12.96 -5.21
CA GLY A 7 -8.06 14.01 -5.07
C GLY A 7 -6.65 13.46 -4.86
N PHE A 8 -6.50 12.39 -4.09
CA PHE A 8 -5.22 11.70 -3.89
C PHE A 8 -4.73 10.97 -5.16
N ILE A 9 -5.63 10.27 -5.86
CA ILE A 9 -5.32 9.63 -7.16
C ILE A 9 -4.82 10.70 -8.14
N LYS A 10 -5.52 11.83 -8.25
CA LYS A 10 -5.13 12.92 -9.16
C LYS A 10 -3.83 13.59 -8.76
N TYR A 11 -3.57 13.70 -7.46
CA TYR A 11 -2.28 14.11 -6.94
C TYR A 11 -1.14 13.17 -7.39
N LEU A 12 -1.32 11.85 -7.27
CA LEU A 12 -0.33 10.86 -7.72
C LEU A 12 -0.15 10.89 -9.25
N GLU A 13 -1.23 11.02 -10.02
CA GLU A 13 -1.16 11.17 -11.48
C GLU A 13 -0.37 12.41 -11.91
N ASN A 14 -0.64 13.57 -11.30
CA ASN A 14 0.06 14.82 -11.61
C ASN A 14 1.57 14.74 -11.33
N ARG A 15 2.01 13.80 -10.49
CA ARG A 15 3.41 13.53 -10.15
C ARG A 15 4.02 12.39 -10.99
N GLY A 16 3.25 11.78 -11.89
CA GLY A 16 3.70 10.63 -12.69
C GLY A 16 3.88 9.34 -11.89
N MET A 17 3.32 9.28 -10.68
CA MET A 17 3.48 8.14 -9.76
C MET A 17 2.43 7.06 -9.98
N LEU A 18 1.32 7.39 -10.63
CA LEU A 18 0.18 6.51 -10.91
C LEU A 18 -0.42 6.89 -12.28
N ASP A 19 -1.04 5.94 -12.98
CA ASP A 19 -1.75 6.20 -14.22
C ASP A 19 -3.19 5.67 -14.14
N PHE A 20 -4.12 6.51 -13.68
CA PHE A 20 -5.54 6.19 -13.57
C PHE A 20 -6.25 6.23 -14.95
N GLY A 21 -5.56 6.63 -16.02
CA GLY A 21 -6.05 6.65 -17.40
C GLY A 21 -6.14 5.26 -18.06
N VAL A 22 -5.43 4.26 -17.53
CA VAL A 22 -5.31 2.91 -18.11
C VAL A 22 -6.57 2.05 -17.90
N ILE A 23 -7.58 2.55 -17.20
CA ILE A 23 -8.71 1.73 -16.77
C ILE A 23 -9.80 1.66 -17.84
N ASP A 24 -9.97 0.46 -18.42
CA ASP A 24 -11.12 0.13 -19.27
C ASP A 24 -12.20 -0.60 -18.45
N HIS A 25 -13.21 0.14 -17.99
CA HIS A 25 -14.37 -0.44 -17.29
C HIS A 25 -15.35 -1.20 -18.19
N THR A 26 -15.17 -1.11 -19.50
CA THR A 26 -16.04 -1.77 -20.47
C THR A 26 -15.59 -3.20 -20.73
N MET A 27 -14.35 -3.54 -20.38
CA MET A 27 -13.84 -4.90 -20.52
C MET A 27 -14.24 -5.79 -19.35
N LYS A 28 -14.73 -6.98 -19.70
CA LYS A 28 -15.10 -8.05 -18.76
C LYS A 28 -13.89 -8.64 -18.03
N THR A 29 -12.68 -8.31 -18.47
CA THR A 29 -11.39 -8.81 -17.98
C THR A 29 -10.49 -7.62 -17.63
N CYS A 30 -10.01 -7.58 -16.39
CA CYS A 30 -9.00 -6.64 -15.91
C CYS A 30 -7.71 -6.87 -16.69
N SER A 31 -7.14 -5.84 -17.32
CA SER A 31 -5.84 -5.93 -17.97
C SER A 31 -4.73 -6.02 -16.91
N ASP A 32 -3.57 -6.58 -17.26
CA ASP A 32 -2.43 -6.63 -16.35
C ASP A 32 -2.04 -5.22 -15.86
N ALA A 33 -2.13 -4.23 -16.74
CA ALA A 33 -1.83 -2.84 -16.40
C ALA A 33 -2.84 -2.20 -15.41
N ASP A 34 -4.15 -2.52 -15.51
CA ASP A 34 -5.13 -2.09 -14.50
C ASP A 34 -4.90 -2.81 -13.16
N PHE A 35 -4.55 -4.10 -13.20
CA PHE A 35 -4.19 -4.85 -12.00
C PHE A 35 -2.98 -4.21 -11.29
N ASP A 36 -1.91 -3.97 -12.03
CA ASP A 36 -0.67 -3.39 -11.50
C ASP A 36 -0.90 -1.99 -10.95
N ASN A 37 -1.64 -1.15 -11.69
CA ASN A 37 -1.95 0.20 -11.25
C ASN A 37 -2.84 0.22 -10.00
N ARG A 38 -3.80 -0.72 -9.89
CA ARG A 38 -4.60 -0.90 -8.67
C ARG A 38 -3.74 -1.34 -7.49
N MET A 39 -2.82 -2.28 -7.69
CA MET A 39 -1.91 -2.74 -6.63
C MET A 39 -0.97 -1.62 -6.18
N ARG A 40 -0.47 -0.81 -7.11
CA ARG A 40 0.33 0.38 -6.85
C ARG A 40 -0.45 1.42 -6.05
N LEU A 41 -1.69 1.74 -6.43
CA LEU A 41 -2.55 2.64 -5.66
C LEU A 41 -2.79 2.12 -4.24
N GLN A 42 -3.05 0.83 -4.06
CA GLN A 42 -3.23 0.23 -2.74
C GLN A 42 -2.00 0.44 -1.85
N ARG A 43 -0.80 0.30 -2.42
CA ARG A 43 0.45 0.50 -1.68
C ARG A 43 0.65 1.96 -1.29
N TYR A 44 0.42 2.89 -2.23
CA TYR A 44 0.50 4.32 -1.93
C TYR A 44 -0.50 4.75 -0.87
N VAL A 45 -1.76 4.30 -0.94
CA VAL A 45 -2.77 4.60 0.08
C VAL A 45 -2.35 4.04 1.44
N GLY A 46 -1.84 2.80 1.49
CA GLY A 46 -1.36 2.18 2.72
C GLY A 46 -0.23 2.98 3.38
N LEU A 47 0.72 3.50 2.59
CA LEU A 47 1.79 4.36 3.08
C LEU A 47 1.26 5.74 3.50
N ALA A 48 0.47 6.38 2.64
CA ALA A 48 -0.05 7.73 2.83
C ALA A 48 -0.96 7.89 4.07
N GLU A 49 -1.57 6.80 4.55
CA GLU A 49 -2.32 6.83 5.81
C GLU A 49 -1.45 7.13 7.04
N GLU A 50 -0.18 6.73 7.04
CA GLU A 50 0.79 7.08 8.10
C GLU A 50 1.26 8.54 7.99
N PHE A 51 1.02 9.17 6.84
CA PHE A 51 1.30 10.60 6.61
C PHE A 51 0.05 11.48 6.75
N GLY A 52 -1.10 10.94 7.16
CA GLY A 52 -2.27 11.75 7.48
C GLY A 52 -3.33 11.85 6.37
N LEU A 53 -3.34 10.94 5.40
CA LEU A 53 -4.36 10.89 4.34
C LEU A 53 -5.77 10.61 4.92
N GLY A 54 -5.80 9.98 6.09
CA GLY A 54 -7.01 9.66 6.86
C GLY A 54 -7.30 8.17 6.88
N ARG A 55 -7.73 7.66 8.04
CA ARG A 55 -7.81 6.21 8.35
C ARG A 55 -9.00 5.45 7.72
N LYS A 56 -9.54 5.93 6.59
CA LYS A 56 -10.73 5.30 5.98
C LYS A 56 -10.42 3.89 5.47
N TYR A 57 -9.20 3.67 4.99
CA TYR A 57 -8.73 2.41 4.44
C TYR A 57 -7.84 1.64 5.42
N LYS A 58 -7.50 2.27 6.56
CA LYS A 58 -6.71 1.66 7.64
C LYS A 58 -7.47 0.48 8.20
N ILE A 59 -6.82 -0.67 8.19
CA ILE A 59 -7.37 -1.93 8.67
C ILE A 59 -7.80 -1.76 10.14
N ASN A 60 -9.10 -1.82 10.42
CA ASN A 60 -9.62 -1.77 11.80
C ASN A 60 -9.36 -3.12 12.49
N ARG A 61 -8.45 -3.14 13.47
CA ARG A 61 -7.99 -4.36 14.16
C ARG A 61 -8.71 -4.64 15.49
N LYS A 62 -9.72 -3.86 15.88
CA LYS A 62 -10.42 -4.06 17.18
C LYS A 62 -11.13 -5.42 17.22
N GLY A 63 -10.62 -6.33 18.06
CA GLY A 63 -11.33 -7.55 18.50
C GLY A 63 -11.14 -8.82 17.65
N LYS A 64 -10.24 -8.84 16.65
CA LYS A 64 -9.98 -10.08 15.88
C LYS A 64 -8.87 -10.91 16.53
N SER A 65 -9.17 -12.18 16.81
CA SER A 65 -8.20 -13.19 17.28
C SER A 65 -7.09 -13.43 16.25
N TRP A 66 -5.86 -13.59 16.75
CA TRP A 66 -4.64 -13.82 15.97
C TRP A 66 -4.69 -15.02 15.00
N ARG A 67 -5.39 -16.10 15.37
CA ARG A 67 -5.62 -17.26 14.45
C ARG A 67 -6.48 -16.89 13.24
N LYS A 68 -7.37 -15.92 13.40
CA LYS A 68 -8.23 -15.41 12.32
C LYS A 68 -7.43 -14.52 11.38
N LEU A 69 -6.53 -13.69 11.93
CA LEU A 69 -5.60 -12.89 11.16
C LEU A 69 -4.62 -13.78 10.38
N ILE A 70 -3.96 -14.77 10.99
CA ILE A 70 -3.04 -15.68 10.29
C ILE A 70 -3.72 -16.42 9.12
N LYS A 71 -4.96 -16.89 9.29
CA LYS A 71 -5.73 -17.47 8.18
C LYS A 71 -6.00 -16.47 7.06
N GLU A 72 -6.29 -15.21 7.41
CA GLU A 72 -6.51 -14.09 6.49
C GLU A 72 -5.20 -13.67 5.79
N TYR A 73 -4.04 -13.77 6.46
CA TYR A 73 -2.71 -13.42 5.95
C TYR A 73 -2.03 -14.55 5.13
N HIS A 74 -2.23 -15.83 5.46
CA HIS A 74 -1.52 -16.96 4.83
C HIS A 74 -2.34 -17.78 3.81
N GLY A 75 -3.64 -17.52 3.63
CA GLY A 75 -4.45 -18.33 2.71
C GLY A 75 -5.57 -17.56 2.05
N ALA A 76 -5.39 -17.15 0.80
CA ALA A 76 -6.42 -16.68 -0.14
C ALA A 76 -7.40 -15.56 0.29
N ASP A 77 -7.38 -15.13 1.55
CA ASP A 77 -8.33 -14.22 2.18
C ASP A 77 -7.73 -12.82 2.45
N PHE A 78 -6.47 -12.57 2.08
CA PHE A 78 -5.84 -11.25 2.21
C PHE A 78 -6.60 -10.18 1.41
N ASN A 79 -7.36 -10.58 0.39
CA ASN A 79 -8.34 -9.74 -0.32
C ASN A 79 -9.56 -9.28 0.52
N ARG A 80 -9.60 -9.53 1.84
CA ARG A 80 -10.79 -9.29 2.70
C ARG A 80 -10.59 -8.38 3.90
N SER A 81 -9.48 -7.65 4.04
CA SER A 81 -9.51 -6.56 5.03
C SER A 81 -10.58 -5.54 4.62
N ASP A 82 -11.45 -5.13 5.55
CA ASP A 82 -12.56 -4.22 5.24
C ASP A 82 -12.05 -2.93 4.57
N GLY A 83 -10.88 -2.45 4.98
CA GLY A 83 -10.19 -1.30 4.38
C GLY A 83 -9.81 -1.51 2.91
N GLN A 84 -9.24 -2.65 2.54
CA GLN A 84 -8.94 -2.96 1.13
C GLN A 84 -10.21 -3.15 0.30
N ARG A 85 -11.25 -3.79 0.84
CA ARG A 85 -12.53 -3.93 0.14
C ARG A 85 -13.17 -2.58 -0.12
N ILE A 86 -13.12 -1.67 0.86
CA ILE A 86 -13.60 -0.30 0.74
C ILE A 86 -12.75 0.46 -0.30
N LEU A 87 -11.42 0.34 -0.27
CA LEU A 87 -10.54 0.99 -1.25
C LEU A 87 -10.79 0.50 -2.68
N ILE A 88 -10.89 -0.81 -2.88
CA ILE A 88 -11.21 -1.39 -4.20
C ILE A 88 -12.61 -0.97 -4.65
N GLY A 89 -13.58 -0.94 -3.72
CA GLY A 89 -14.93 -0.49 -3.98
C GLY A 89 -14.98 0.97 -4.42
N ASP A 90 -14.33 1.87 -3.68
CA ASP A 90 -14.24 3.29 -4.01
C ASP A 90 -13.46 3.51 -5.31
N TYR A 91 -12.36 2.77 -5.54
CA TYR A 91 -11.60 2.81 -6.79
C TYR A 91 -12.50 2.46 -7.98
N HIS A 92 -13.19 1.31 -7.93
CA HIS A 92 -14.11 0.91 -9.00
C HIS A 92 -15.27 1.89 -9.18
N GLU A 93 -15.77 2.49 -8.10
CA GLU A 93 -16.85 3.47 -8.19
C GLU A 93 -16.40 4.78 -8.86
N ILE A 94 -15.26 5.32 -8.45
CA ILE A 94 -14.66 6.53 -9.05
C ILE A 94 -14.42 6.28 -10.53
N ALA A 95 -13.86 5.13 -10.85
CA ALA A 95 -13.41 4.82 -12.18
C ALA A 95 -14.63 4.54 -13.11
N LYS A 96 -15.68 3.86 -12.62
CA LYS A 96 -16.96 3.68 -13.34
C LYS A 96 -17.72 5.00 -13.58
N ASN A 97 -17.62 5.96 -12.67
CA ASN A 97 -18.30 7.26 -12.75
C ASN A 97 -17.28 8.39 -12.87
N ARG A 98 -16.26 8.21 -13.73
CA ARG A 98 -15.10 9.10 -13.85
C ARG A 98 -15.52 10.56 -14.10
N ARG A 99 -16.47 10.77 -15.01
CA ARG A 99 -16.94 12.11 -15.40
C ARG A 99 -17.56 12.86 -14.23
N GLU A 100 -18.19 12.16 -13.30
CA GLU A 100 -18.89 12.74 -12.17
C GLU A 100 -18.01 12.80 -10.91
N LEU A 101 -17.15 11.80 -10.69
CA LEU A 101 -16.42 11.59 -9.44
C LEU A 101 -14.93 11.91 -9.51
N TYR A 102 -14.36 12.02 -10.71
CA TYR A 102 -12.92 12.17 -10.91
C TYR A 102 -12.55 13.40 -11.73
N ASP A 103 -13.07 13.53 -12.95
CA ASP A 103 -12.75 14.62 -13.86
C ASP A 103 -12.94 16.03 -13.24
N PRO A 104 -14.03 16.31 -12.48
CA PRO A 104 -14.24 17.63 -11.87
C PRO A 104 -13.48 17.82 -10.54
N VAL A 105 -12.81 16.79 -10.02
CA VAL A 105 -12.05 16.88 -8.77
C VAL A 105 -10.68 17.46 -9.05
N GLU A 106 -10.24 18.43 -8.24
CA GLU A 106 -8.86 18.91 -8.27
C GLU A 106 -7.95 18.02 -7.40
N ALA A 107 -6.66 17.99 -7.73
CA ALA A 107 -5.67 17.34 -6.86
C ALA A 107 -5.67 18.05 -5.51
N HIS A 108 -6.08 17.34 -4.46
CA HIS A 108 -6.23 17.91 -3.13
C HIS A 108 -5.90 16.87 -2.06
N LEU A 109 -5.06 17.28 -1.12
CA LEU A 109 -4.64 16.50 0.04
C LEU A 109 -5.26 17.11 1.29
N PRO A 110 -5.63 16.30 2.30
CA PRO A 110 -6.06 16.83 3.60
C PRO A 110 -4.98 17.74 4.21
N GLU A 111 -5.38 18.78 4.93
CA GLU A 111 -4.41 19.66 5.64
C GLU A 111 -3.51 18.91 6.64
N SER A 112 -4.00 17.78 7.18
CA SER A 112 -3.22 16.90 8.06
C SER A 112 -2.17 16.06 7.33
N PHE A 113 -2.14 16.09 5.99
CA PHE A 113 -1.26 15.28 5.20
C PHE A 113 0.15 15.89 5.14
N ARG A 114 1.13 15.13 5.59
CA ARG A 114 2.55 15.49 5.61
C ARG A 114 3.16 15.20 4.23
N GLU A 115 2.82 16.03 3.24
CA GLU A 115 3.17 15.82 1.83
C GLU A 115 4.68 15.68 1.60
N GLU A 116 5.48 16.60 2.15
CA GLU A 116 6.93 16.61 1.97
C GLU A 116 7.59 15.35 2.51
N GLU A 117 7.17 14.88 3.68
CA GLU A 117 7.69 13.65 4.28
C GLU A 117 7.27 12.40 3.49
N PHE A 118 6.03 12.37 2.98
CA PHE A 118 5.56 11.29 2.13
C PHE A 118 6.38 11.21 0.84
N LEU A 119 6.55 12.33 0.14
CA LEU A 119 7.34 12.39 -1.10
C LEU A 119 8.79 12.01 -0.87
N ALA A 120 9.43 12.52 0.20
CA ALA A 120 10.80 12.15 0.53
C ALA A 120 10.99 10.64 0.70
N LEU A 121 9.95 9.92 1.14
CA LEU A 121 9.99 8.47 1.28
C LEU A 121 9.73 7.74 -0.05
N VAL A 122 8.72 8.14 -0.82
CA VAL A 122 8.19 7.32 -1.93
C VAL A 122 8.57 7.79 -3.33
N GLU A 123 9.08 9.01 -3.49
CA GLU A 123 9.42 9.55 -4.82
C GLU A 123 10.58 8.76 -5.44
N GLY A 124 10.40 8.36 -6.71
CA GLY A 124 11.39 7.56 -7.44
C GLY A 124 11.50 6.08 -7.03
N LYS A 125 10.68 5.61 -6.07
CA LYS A 125 10.63 4.20 -5.66
C LYS A 125 9.84 3.35 -6.65
N ASP A 126 10.28 2.12 -6.87
CA ASP A 126 9.62 1.17 -7.77
C ASP A 126 8.55 0.32 -7.07
N ASP A 127 7.88 -0.55 -7.83
CA ASP A 127 6.80 -1.40 -7.31
C ASP A 127 7.30 -2.45 -6.31
N ASP A 128 8.52 -2.96 -6.51
CA ASP A 128 9.15 -3.91 -5.61
C ASP A 128 9.40 -3.23 -4.25
N TRP A 129 9.90 -1.99 -4.24
CA TRP A 129 10.10 -1.18 -3.03
C TRP A 129 8.76 -0.92 -2.34
N LEU A 130 7.74 -0.45 -3.07
CA LEU A 130 6.41 -0.18 -2.51
C LEU A 130 5.79 -1.43 -1.91
N TYR A 131 5.97 -2.59 -2.55
CA TYR A 131 5.51 -3.86 -2.04
C TYR A 131 6.19 -4.21 -0.72
N VAL A 132 7.52 -4.27 -0.70
CA VAL A 132 8.30 -4.62 0.50
C VAL A 132 8.04 -3.64 1.65
N ALA A 133 7.95 -2.34 1.35
CA ALA A 133 7.68 -1.30 2.35
C ALA A 133 6.33 -1.52 3.02
N THR A 134 5.30 -1.83 2.24
CA THR A 134 3.96 -2.10 2.82
C THR A 134 3.89 -3.41 3.59
N GLU A 135 4.65 -4.45 3.20
CA GLU A 135 4.75 -5.68 4.00
C GLU A 135 5.47 -5.42 5.33
N ALA A 136 6.57 -4.69 5.31
CA ALA A 136 7.30 -4.29 6.51
C ALA A 136 6.42 -3.50 7.48
N LEU A 137 5.67 -2.49 7.00
CA LEU A 137 4.74 -1.74 7.84
C LEU A 137 3.64 -2.61 8.46
N LYS A 138 3.11 -3.59 7.71
CA LYS A 138 2.07 -4.49 8.25
C LYS A 138 2.58 -5.30 9.42
N LEU A 139 3.83 -5.78 9.32
CA LEU A 139 4.51 -6.63 10.29
C LEU A 139 4.98 -5.83 11.51
N ALA A 140 5.51 -4.63 11.31
CA ALA A 140 6.00 -3.76 12.38
C ALA A 140 4.91 -3.35 13.39
N ILE A 141 3.62 -3.46 13.03
CA ILE A 141 2.50 -3.17 13.95
C ILE A 141 2.36 -4.26 15.04
N ASP A 142 2.85 -5.48 14.83
CA ASP A 142 2.89 -6.52 15.88
C ASP A 142 4.31 -6.63 16.43
N GLU A 143 4.49 -6.27 17.71
CA GLU A 143 5.79 -6.24 18.41
C GLU A 143 6.56 -7.56 18.28
N ARG A 144 5.89 -8.71 18.15
CA ARG A 144 6.54 -10.02 17.98
C ARG A 144 7.28 -10.17 16.66
N TRP A 145 6.82 -9.50 15.61
CA TRP A 145 7.48 -9.50 14.30
C TRP A 145 8.47 -8.36 14.19
N ASN A 146 8.30 -7.30 14.97
CA ASN A 146 9.19 -6.15 14.98
C ASN A 146 10.60 -6.50 15.49
N GLU A 147 10.71 -7.47 16.41
CA GLU A 147 12.02 -7.95 16.91
C GLU A 147 12.92 -8.56 15.82
N ASN A 148 12.31 -9.14 14.77
CA ASN A 148 13.03 -9.76 13.64
C ASN A 148 12.42 -9.32 12.30
N LEU A 149 12.15 -8.01 12.15
CA LEU A 149 11.35 -7.48 11.04
C LEU A 149 11.90 -7.86 9.66
N ILE A 150 13.22 -7.82 9.48
CA ILE A 150 13.87 -8.16 8.20
C ILE A 150 13.63 -9.63 7.83
N ASP A 151 13.88 -10.56 8.77
CA ASP A 151 13.66 -11.99 8.54
C ASP A 151 12.18 -12.32 8.33
N SER A 152 11.31 -11.58 9.00
CA SER A 152 9.85 -11.69 8.88
C SER A 152 9.37 -11.29 7.49
N VAL A 153 9.91 -10.19 6.97
CA VAL A 153 9.64 -9.72 5.62
C VAL A 153 10.24 -10.68 4.60
N GLU A 154 11.45 -11.18 4.79
CA GLU A 154 12.08 -12.16 3.88
C GLU A 154 11.24 -13.43 3.73
N CYS A 155 10.66 -13.92 4.83
CA CYS A 155 9.81 -15.11 4.83
C CYS A 155 8.49 -14.91 4.06
N LEU A 156 7.98 -13.68 3.98
CA LEU A 156 6.62 -13.39 3.49
C LEU A 156 6.59 -12.64 2.16
N ALA A 157 7.58 -11.79 1.90
CA ALA A 157 7.68 -10.99 0.70
C ALA A 157 8.43 -11.78 -0.39
N SER A 158 7.71 -12.13 -1.45
CA SER A 158 8.30 -12.73 -2.64
C SER A 158 7.67 -12.14 -3.88
N LYS A 159 8.44 -12.10 -4.97
CA LYS A 159 7.93 -11.78 -6.30
C LYS A 159 7.77 -13.02 -7.13
N THR A 160 6.75 -13.05 -7.98
CA THR A 160 6.56 -14.13 -8.93
C THR A 160 7.31 -13.82 -10.22
N VAL A 161 8.27 -14.66 -10.59
CA VAL A 161 9.02 -14.55 -11.84
C VAL A 161 8.84 -15.85 -12.62
N LYS A 162 8.16 -15.77 -13.77
CA LYS A 162 7.87 -16.94 -14.62
C LYS A 162 7.15 -18.10 -13.91
N GLY A 163 6.35 -17.77 -12.88
CA GLY A 163 5.62 -18.76 -12.07
C GLY A 163 6.34 -19.20 -10.80
N ASP A 164 7.61 -18.82 -10.63
CA ASP A 164 8.39 -19.13 -9.43
C ASP A 164 8.30 -17.99 -8.41
N CYS A 165 8.13 -18.30 -7.13
CA CYS A 165 8.24 -17.33 -6.05
C CYS A 165 9.71 -17.12 -5.69
N ILE A 166 10.23 -15.94 -5.98
CA ILE A 166 11.60 -15.52 -5.68
C ILE A 166 11.55 -14.56 -4.48
N PRO A 167 12.17 -14.91 -3.34
CA PRO A 167 12.27 -13.99 -2.21
C PRO A 167 13.19 -12.81 -2.54
N TYR A 168 12.94 -11.68 -1.89
CA TYR A 168 13.88 -10.54 -1.92
C TYR A 168 15.11 -10.85 -1.07
N THR A 169 16.26 -10.27 -1.43
CA THR A 169 17.46 -10.44 -0.61
C THR A 169 17.33 -9.68 0.70
N LYS A 170 17.99 -10.16 1.76
CA LYS A 170 18.01 -9.48 3.06
C LYS A 170 18.56 -8.07 2.96
N GLU A 171 19.57 -7.85 2.12
CA GLU A 171 20.17 -6.53 1.92
C GLU A 171 19.16 -5.54 1.32
N TYR A 172 18.36 -5.99 0.36
CA TYR A 172 17.31 -5.18 -0.23
C TYR A 172 16.23 -4.84 0.81
N ILE A 173 15.75 -5.85 1.53
CA ILE A 173 14.75 -5.67 2.59
C ILE A 173 15.28 -4.73 3.68
N ALA A 174 16.53 -4.89 4.11
CA ALA A 174 17.17 -4.03 5.10
C ALA A 174 17.23 -2.58 4.62
N GLY A 175 17.52 -2.34 3.34
CA GLY A 175 17.47 -1.00 2.75
C GLY A 175 16.08 -0.38 2.83
N VAL A 176 15.03 -1.13 2.44
CA VAL A 176 13.64 -0.67 2.52
C VAL A 176 13.22 -0.39 3.97
N VAL A 177 13.55 -1.29 4.89
CA VAL A 177 13.24 -1.12 6.32
C VAL A 177 14.00 0.08 6.90
N GLY A 178 15.24 0.32 6.48
CA GLY A 178 16.02 1.50 6.86
C GLY A 178 15.38 2.81 6.40
N ASP A 179 14.85 2.87 5.16
CA ASP A 179 14.09 4.03 4.68
C ASP A 179 12.84 4.28 5.55
N LEU A 180 12.12 3.23 5.94
CA LEU A 180 10.94 3.33 6.81
C LEU A 180 11.29 3.77 8.23
N GLU A 181 12.43 3.31 8.75
CA GLU A 181 12.93 3.70 10.08
C GLU A 181 13.36 5.17 10.07
N ALA A 182 14.06 5.63 9.02
CA ALA A 182 14.44 7.03 8.84
C ALA A 182 13.20 7.94 8.74
N ALA A 183 12.11 7.46 8.13
CA ALA A 183 10.82 8.15 8.10
C ALA A 183 10.02 8.03 9.42
N GLY A 184 10.56 7.36 10.45
CA GLY A 184 9.91 7.19 11.75
C GLY A 184 8.69 6.26 11.74
N LEU A 185 8.53 5.44 10.71
CA LEU A 185 7.36 4.57 10.53
C LEU A 185 7.51 3.20 11.17
N VAL A 186 8.75 2.74 11.35
CA VAL A 186 9.09 1.48 12.06
C VAL A 186 10.22 1.73 13.05
N LYS A 187 10.46 0.77 13.95
CA LYS A 187 11.60 0.78 14.87
C LYS A 187 12.29 -0.56 14.81
N VAL A 188 13.52 -0.61 14.31
CA VAL A 188 14.27 -1.87 14.25
C VAL A 188 15.09 -2.00 15.53
N THR A 189 14.83 -3.03 16.32
CA THR A 189 15.73 -3.41 17.39
C THR A 189 16.92 -4.15 16.79
N VAL A 190 18.07 -3.48 16.72
CA VAL A 190 19.34 -4.16 16.40
C VAL A 190 19.65 -5.11 17.56
N PRO A 191 19.84 -6.42 17.31
CA PRO A 191 20.30 -7.33 18.36
C PRO A 191 21.63 -6.82 18.90
N GLN A 192 21.74 -6.62 20.22
CA GLN A 192 23.04 -6.36 20.83
C GLN A 192 23.91 -7.59 20.61
N ALA A 193 25.06 -7.39 19.97
CA ALA A 193 26.08 -8.41 19.71
C ALA A 193 26.70 -8.96 21.00
#